data_AF-A0A379TKK1-F1
#
_entry.id   AF-A0A379TKK1-F1
#
_cell.length_a   1.000
_cell.length_b   1.000
_cell.length_c   1.000
_cell.angle_alpha   90.00
_cell.angle_beta   90.00
_cell.angle_gamma   90.00
#
_symmetry.space_group_name_H-M   'P 1'
#
loop_
_entity.id
_entity.type
_entity.pdbx_description
1 polymer ?
#
loop_
_entity_poly.entity_id
_entity_poly.type
_entity_poly.pdbx_seq_one_letter_code
_entity_poly.pdbx_strand_id
1 'polypeptide(L)'
;MSMCWIWQAAERLAAWGGVIRVCGAQLRRGIEIVTDALHLEERLADADLVITGEGRIDSQTIHGKVPIGVANIAKRHNKPVIGIAGSLTADVGVVHEHGLDAVFSVIYTICTLEEALDNAAENVRMTARNVAAMLKIGQLLR
;
A
#
# COMPACT_ATOMS: atom_id res chain seq x y z
N MET A 1 0.42 -16.72 -9.77
CA MET A 1 0.32 -15.30 -9.34
C MET A 1 -0.94 -15.15 -8.50
N SER A 2 -0.84 -15.34 -7.19
CA SER A 2 -1.95 -15.04 -6.27
C SER A 2 -1.81 -13.61 -5.80
N MET A 3 -2.79 -12.76 -6.11
CA MET A 3 -2.80 -11.31 -5.88
C MET A 3 -3.84 -11.01 -4.79
N CYS A 4 -3.41 -10.52 -3.63
CA CYS A 4 -4.27 -10.24 -2.47
C CYS A 4 -4.48 -8.73 -2.34
N TRP A 5 -5.73 -8.26 -2.49
CA TRP A 5 -6.13 -6.87 -2.33
C TRP A 5 -6.80 -6.70 -0.96
N ILE A 6 -6.33 -5.76 -0.12
CA ILE A 6 -6.93 -5.47 1.20
C ILE A 6 -7.10 -3.95 1.33
N TRP A 7 -8.36 -3.49 1.42
CA TRP A 7 -8.75 -2.09 1.48
C TRP A 7 -9.38 -1.75 2.85
N GLN A 8 -8.76 -0.75 3.52
CA GLN A 8 -9.31 0.34 4.34
C GLN A 8 -10.35 0.03 5.46
N ALA A 9 -9.88 -0.07 6.71
CA ALA A 9 -10.70 0.14 7.90
C ALA A 9 -9.84 0.63 9.09
N ALA A 10 -9.53 1.93 9.18
CA ALA A 10 -8.72 2.43 10.32
C ALA A 10 -8.79 3.94 10.63
N GLU A 11 -9.95 4.62 10.64
CA GLU A 11 -9.93 6.08 10.96
C GLU A 11 -11.01 6.67 11.90
N ARG A 12 -11.60 5.92 12.85
CA ARG A 12 -12.43 6.56 13.92
C ARG A 12 -12.32 5.89 15.31
N LEU A 13 -11.43 6.39 16.19
CA LEU A 13 -11.23 5.83 17.54
C LEU A 13 -11.02 6.87 18.67
N ALA A 14 -11.82 7.94 18.75
CA ALA A 14 -11.83 8.80 19.95
C ALA A 14 -12.93 8.43 20.97
N ALA A 15 -14.00 7.74 20.56
CA ALA A 15 -15.14 7.44 21.43
C ALA A 15 -15.11 6.06 22.12
N TRP A 16 -14.14 5.20 21.82
CA TRP A 16 -14.10 3.79 22.27
C TRP A 16 -13.06 3.49 23.35
N GLY A 17 -12.28 4.50 23.80
CA GLY A 17 -11.19 4.30 24.77
C GLY A 17 -11.62 3.71 26.11
N GLY A 18 -12.87 3.95 26.53
CA GLY A 18 -13.44 3.35 27.75
C GLY A 18 -13.78 1.86 27.61
N VAL A 19 -14.24 1.42 26.42
CA VAL A 19 -14.63 0.02 26.16
C VAL A 19 -13.42 -0.89 26.06
N ILE A 20 -12.32 -0.40 25.47
CA ILE A 20 -11.06 -1.15 25.29
C ILE A 20 -10.47 -1.58 26.64
N ARG A 21 -10.52 -0.70 27.66
CA ARG A 21 -10.00 -0.97 29.02
C ARG A 21 -10.83 -2.02 29.76
N VAL A 22 -12.16 -2.00 29.62
CA VAL A 22 -13.07 -2.91 30.34
C VAL A 22 -13.00 -4.33 29.78
N CYS A 23 -12.76 -4.48 28.47
CA CYS A 23 -12.67 -5.79 27.82
C CYS A 23 -11.26 -6.41 27.82
N GLY A 24 -10.26 -5.77 28.45
CA GLY A 24 -8.86 -6.22 28.39
C GLY A 24 -8.26 -6.18 26.98
N ALA A 25 -8.86 -5.40 26.07
CA ALA A 25 -8.40 -5.30 24.70
C ALA A 25 -7.15 -4.41 24.62
N GLN A 26 -6.20 -4.77 23.77
CA GLN A 26 -5.00 -3.98 23.53
C GLN A 26 -5.20 -3.09 22.29
N LEU A 27 -4.92 -1.80 22.45
CA LEU A 27 -4.88 -0.89 21.31
C LEU A 27 -3.60 -1.18 20.50
N ARG A 28 -3.77 -1.71 19.30
CA ARG A 28 -2.69 -1.98 18.35
C ARG A 28 -2.89 -1.14 17.09
N ARG A 29 -1.83 -0.92 16.31
CA ARG A 29 -1.97 -0.23 15.02
C ARG A 29 -2.83 -1.08 14.09
N GLY A 30 -3.78 -0.47 13.39
CA GLY A 30 -4.73 -1.20 12.53
C GLY A 30 -4.03 -2.10 11.50
N ILE A 31 -2.91 -1.64 10.93
CA ILE A 31 -2.11 -2.44 9.99
C ILE A 31 -1.51 -3.69 10.64
N GLU A 32 -1.05 -3.63 11.89
CA GLU A 32 -0.52 -4.79 12.60
C GLU A 32 -1.61 -5.84 12.82
N ILE A 33 -2.81 -5.40 13.20
CA ILE A 33 -3.96 -6.28 13.38
C ILE A 33 -4.31 -7.01 12.07
N VAL A 34 -4.40 -6.26 10.96
CA VAL A 34 -4.76 -6.82 9.65
C VAL A 34 -3.65 -7.74 9.12
N THR A 35 -2.39 -7.35 9.30
CA THR A 35 -1.22 -8.13 8.88
C THR A 35 -1.18 -9.48 9.59
N ASP A 36 -1.34 -9.48 10.91
CA ASP A 36 -1.35 -10.69 11.72
C ASP A 36 -2.54 -11.58 11.35
N ALA A 37 -3.74 -11.00 11.26
CA ALA A 37 -4.96 -11.75 10.95
C ALA A 37 -4.88 -12.45 9.58
N LEU A 38 -4.15 -11.88 8.63
CA LEU A 38 -4.02 -12.41 7.27
C LEU A 38 -2.73 -13.21 7.06
N HIS A 39 -1.93 -13.42 8.11
CA HIS A 39 -0.63 -14.12 8.05
C HIS A 39 0.25 -13.56 6.92
N LEU A 40 0.25 -12.23 6.79
CA LEU A 40 0.83 -11.55 5.63
C LEU A 40 2.35 -11.77 5.52
N GLU A 41 3.05 -11.89 6.64
CA GLU A 41 4.50 -12.16 6.67
C GLU A 41 4.86 -13.49 5.99
N GLU A 42 4.15 -14.57 6.30
CA GLU A 42 4.36 -15.88 5.67
C GLU A 42 4.12 -15.81 4.16
N ARG A 43 3.07 -15.09 3.73
CA ARG A 43 2.76 -14.88 2.30
C ARG A 43 3.83 -14.07 1.58
N LEU A 44 4.42 -13.08 2.25
CA LEU A 44 5.44 -12.20 1.69
C LEU A 44 6.80 -12.91 1.58
N ALA A 45 7.11 -13.85 2.47
CA ALA A 45 8.35 -14.63 2.42
C ALA A 45 8.53 -15.38 1.10
N ASP A 46 7.44 -15.93 0.56
CA ASP A 46 7.43 -16.68 -0.70
C ASP A 46 7.22 -15.81 -1.96
N ALA A 47 6.94 -14.51 -1.80
CA ALA A 47 6.67 -13.64 -2.94
C ALA A 47 7.96 -13.24 -3.68
N ASP A 48 7.90 -13.07 -5.00
CA ASP A 48 9.00 -12.49 -5.79
C ASP A 48 8.92 -10.95 -5.87
N LEU A 49 7.71 -10.41 -5.73
CA LEU A 49 7.39 -9.00 -5.84
C LEU A 49 6.16 -8.68 -4.98
N VAL A 50 6.19 -7.52 -4.33
CA VAL A 50 5.09 -7.03 -3.51
C VAL A 50 4.51 -5.78 -4.15
N ILE A 51 3.20 -5.76 -4.35
CA ILE A 51 2.47 -4.57 -4.80
C ILE A 51 1.54 -4.15 -3.68
N THR A 52 1.58 -2.88 -3.31
CA THR A 52 0.73 -2.28 -2.29
C THR A 52 0.15 -0.96 -2.78
N GLY A 53 -0.77 -0.35 -2.05
CA GLY A 53 -1.41 0.88 -2.48
C GLY A 53 -2.39 1.47 -1.49
N GLU A 54 -2.71 2.73 -1.70
CA GLU A 54 -3.78 3.46 -0.99
C GLU A 54 -4.28 4.64 -1.83
N GLY A 55 -5.37 5.29 -1.41
CA GLY A 55 -5.96 6.41 -2.17
C GLY A 55 -5.03 7.62 -2.33
N ARG A 56 -4.15 7.88 -1.35
CA ARG A 56 -3.16 8.94 -1.40
C ARG A 56 -1.91 8.53 -0.65
N ILE A 57 -0.76 8.56 -1.32
CA ILE A 57 0.56 8.39 -0.69
C ILE A 57 1.22 9.76 -0.53
N ASP A 58 1.56 10.08 0.71
CA ASP A 58 2.19 11.34 1.13
C ASP A 58 3.18 11.11 2.29
N SER A 59 3.79 12.16 2.85
CA SER A 59 4.64 12.03 4.05
C SER A 59 3.88 11.58 5.31
N GLN A 60 2.54 11.55 5.32
CA GLN A 60 1.81 10.94 6.43
C GLN A 60 1.75 9.42 6.30
N THR A 61 1.91 8.88 5.09
CA THR A 61 1.94 7.44 4.83
C THR A 61 3.06 6.73 5.61
N ILE A 62 4.20 7.39 5.83
CA ILE A 62 5.31 6.86 6.65
C ILE A 62 4.97 6.66 8.14
N HIS A 63 3.89 7.28 8.64
CA HIS A 63 3.50 7.21 10.05
C HIS A 63 2.68 5.96 10.41
N GLY A 64 2.78 4.90 9.60
CA GLY A 64 2.16 3.60 9.91
C GLY A 64 0.87 3.32 9.13
N LYS A 65 0.73 3.88 7.93
CA LYS A 65 -0.32 3.47 6.98
C LYS A 65 0.04 2.15 6.30
N VAL A 66 -0.93 1.60 5.56
CA VAL A 66 -0.87 0.28 4.93
C VAL A 66 0.37 0.10 4.05
N PRO A 67 0.72 1.01 3.11
CA PRO A 67 1.85 0.80 2.21
C PRO A 67 3.18 0.56 2.93
N ILE A 68 3.40 1.29 4.03
CA ILE A 68 4.66 1.25 4.79
C ILE A 68 4.70 0.05 5.73
N GLY A 69 3.56 -0.34 6.31
CA GLY A 69 3.48 -1.60 7.05
C GLY A 69 3.82 -2.80 6.17
N VAL A 70 3.22 -2.87 4.97
CA VAL A 70 3.52 -3.92 3.98
C VAL A 70 4.98 -3.87 3.54
N ALA A 71 5.50 -2.67 3.22
CA ALA A 71 6.88 -2.49 2.80
C ALA A 71 7.88 -2.96 3.87
N ASN A 72 7.68 -2.58 5.12
CA ASN A 72 8.55 -2.97 6.24
C ASN A 72 8.66 -4.50 6.35
N ILE A 73 7.55 -5.22 6.26
CA ILE A 73 7.54 -6.68 6.34
C ILE A 73 8.21 -7.29 5.12
N ALA A 74 7.88 -6.81 3.92
CA ALA A 74 8.50 -7.26 2.68
C ALA A 74 10.03 -7.08 2.70
N LYS A 75 10.51 -5.97 3.27
CA LYS A 75 11.95 -5.69 3.42
C LYS A 75 12.66 -6.60 4.41
N ARG A 76 11.98 -7.13 5.43
CA ARG A 76 12.56 -8.20 6.29
C ARG A 76 12.95 -9.44 5.48
N HIS A 77 12.25 -9.69 4.37
CA HIS A 77 12.52 -10.81 3.46
C HIS A 77 13.24 -10.39 2.18
N ASN A 78 13.81 -9.18 2.13
CA ASN A 78 14.49 -8.61 0.97
C ASN A 78 13.65 -8.61 -0.32
N LYS A 79 12.33 -8.43 -0.21
CA LYS A 79 11.45 -8.39 -1.37
C LYS A 79 11.36 -6.98 -1.97
N PRO A 80 11.32 -6.86 -3.31
CA PRO A 80 11.01 -5.58 -3.96
C PRO A 80 9.54 -5.22 -3.73
N VAL A 81 9.26 -3.93 -3.54
CA VAL A 81 7.95 -3.38 -3.19
C VAL A 81 7.62 -2.19 -4.09
N ILE A 82 6.46 -2.26 -4.75
CA ILE A 82 5.94 -1.19 -5.60
C ILE A 82 4.62 -0.68 -5.02
N GLY A 83 4.52 0.63 -4.83
CA GLY A 83 3.30 1.32 -4.45
C GLY A 83 2.50 1.81 -5.65
N ILE A 84 1.19 1.58 -5.67
CA ILE A 84 0.26 2.18 -6.63
C ILE A 84 -0.77 3.00 -5.85
N ALA A 85 -0.84 4.31 -6.10
CA ALA A 85 -1.66 5.23 -5.34
C ALA A 85 -2.66 6.00 -6.19
N GLY A 86 -3.80 6.35 -5.59
CA GLY A 86 -4.79 7.24 -6.22
C GLY A 86 -4.20 8.62 -6.56
N SER A 87 -3.40 9.17 -5.65
CA SER A 87 -2.68 10.43 -5.82
C SER A 87 -1.35 10.41 -5.07
N LEU A 88 -0.38 11.17 -5.56
CA LEU A 88 0.91 11.39 -4.91
C LEU A 88 1.06 12.89 -4.60
N THR A 89 1.70 13.22 -3.49
CA THR A 89 2.07 14.59 -3.14
C THR A 89 3.53 14.89 -3.50
N ALA A 90 3.92 16.16 -3.49
CA ALA A 90 5.27 16.58 -3.89
C ALA A 90 6.39 15.99 -3.01
N ASP A 91 6.07 15.65 -1.78
CA ASP A 91 6.94 15.07 -0.75
C ASP A 91 6.93 13.53 -0.73
N VAL A 92 6.33 12.88 -1.74
CA VAL A 92 6.25 11.42 -1.83
C VAL A 92 7.62 10.73 -1.78
N GLY A 93 8.70 11.40 -2.17
CA GLY A 93 10.05 10.81 -2.20
C GLY A 93 10.50 10.18 -0.88
N VAL A 94 10.01 10.68 0.25
CA VAL A 94 10.30 10.16 1.60
C VAL A 94 9.90 8.68 1.75
N VAL A 95 8.91 8.20 0.99
CA VAL A 95 8.47 6.80 1.09
C VAL A 95 9.50 5.80 0.58
N HIS A 96 10.45 6.23 -0.26
CA HIS A 96 11.53 5.38 -0.74
C HIS A 96 12.50 5.01 0.38
N GLU A 97 12.76 5.94 1.30
CA GLU A 97 13.57 5.70 2.50
C GLU A 97 12.88 4.73 3.48
N HIS A 98 11.58 4.51 3.30
CA HIS A 98 10.75 3.66 4.16
C HIS A 98 10.33 2.35 3.47
N GLY A 99 11.07 1.93 2.43
CA GLY A 99 11.00 0.59 1.87
C GLY A 99 10.14 0.42 0.61
N LEU A 100 9.54 1.47 0.07
CA LEU A 100 8.94 1.41 -1.27
C LEU A 100 10.01 1.63 -2.35
N ASP A 101 10.31 0.64 -3.18
CA ASP A 101 11.33 0.78 -4.23
C ASP A 101 10.84 1.64 -5.40
N ALA A 102 9.55 1.61 -5.68
CA ALA A 102 8.92 2.46 -6.68
C ALA A 102 7.50 2.85 -6.26
N VAL A 103 7.03 4.00 -6.74
CA VAL A 103 5.67 4.49 -6.47
C VAL A 103 5.07 5.10 -7.74
N PHE A 104 3.80 4.81 -8.00
CA PHE A 104 3.08 5.29 -9.17
C PHE A 104 1.73 5.89 -8.79
N SER A 105 1.38 7.02 -9.42
CA SER A 105 0.03 7.55 -9.42
C SER A 105 -0.82 6.83 -10.47
N VAL A 106 -2.10 6.60 -10.18
CA VAL A 106 -3.06 6.05 -11.16
C VAL A 106 -3.63 7.11 -12.09
N ILE A 107 -3.53 8.39 -11.71
CA ILE A 107 -4.01 9.50 -12.53
C ILE A 107 -2.98 9.78 -13.63
N TYR A 108 -3.39 9.62 -14.89
CA TYR A 108 -2.56 9.88 -16.07
C TYR A 108 -3.10 10.99 -16.98
N THR A 109 -4.28 11.54 -16.67
CA THR A 109 -4.89 12.70 -17.35
C THR A 109 -5.37 13.72 -16.32
N ILE A 110 -5.45 14.99 -16.72
CA ILE A 110 -6.13 16.01 -15.92
C ILE A 110 -7.62 15.65 -15.92
N CYS A 111 -8.17 15.41 -14.73
CA CYS A 111 -9.57 15.06 -14.52
C CYS A 111 -10.03 15.61 -13.16
N THR A 112 -11.35 15.69 -12.97
CA THR A 112 -11.96 15.99 -11.68
C THR A 112 -11.82 14.81 -10.73
N LEU A 113 -12.00 15.05 -9.42
CA LEU A 113 -11.99 13.96 -8.44
C LEU A 113 -13.09 12.92 -8.70
N GLU A 114 -14.27 13.37 -9.12
CA GLU A 114 -15.40 12.48 -9.45
C GLU A 114 -15.05 11.56 -10.61
N GLU A 115 -14.55 12.10 -11.72
CA GLU A 115 -14.09 11.30 -12.86
C GLU A 115 -12.94 10.34 -12.49
N ALA A 116 -12.03 10.78 -11.61
CA ALA A 116 -10.93 9.94 -11.14
C ALA A 116 -11.44 8.75 -10.30
N LEU A 117 -12.50 8.95 -9.50
CA LEU A 117 -13.14 7.91 -8.70
C LEU A 117 -14.00 6.98 -9.55
N ASP A 118 -14.78 7.51 -10.49
CA ASP A 118 -15.61 6.75 -11.42
C ASP A 118 -14.76 5.80 -12.27
N ASN A 119 -13.56 6.27 -12.68
CA ASN A 119 -12.61 5.49 -13.46
C ASN A 119 -11.53 4.80 -12.61
N ALA A 120 -11.63 4.81 -11.28
CA ALA A 120 -10.54 4.36 -10.40
C ALA A 120 -10.07 2.94 -10.69
N ALA A 121 -11.00 2.00 -10.91
CA ALA A 121 -10.67 0.61 -11.21
C ALA A 121 -9.87 0.48 -12.52
N GLU A 122 -10.27 1.22 -13.55
CA GLU A 122 -9.61 1.21 -14.85
C GLU A 122 -8.23 1.89 -14.78
N ASN A 123 -8.14 3.00 -14.05
CA ASN A 123 -6.89 3.72 -13.80
C ASN A 123 -5.87 2.82 -13.09
N VAL A 124 -6.28 2.13 -12.01
CA VAL A 124 -5.43 1.16 -11.29
C VAL A 124 -4.99 0.03 -12.22
N ARG A 125 -5.92 -0.53 -13.00
CA ARG A 125 -5.64 -1.64 -13.94
C ARG A 125 -4.59 -1.22 -14.98
N MET A 126 -4.75 -0.03 -15.56
CA MET A 126 -3.84 0.50 -16.57
C MET A 126 -2.45 0.77 -16.00
N THR A 127 -2.36 1.39 -14.81
CA THR A 127 -1.09 1.59 -14.12
C THR A 127 -0.41 0.26 -13.79
N ALA A 128 -1.14 -0.71 -13.22
CA ALA A 128 -0.60 -2.03 -12.90
C ALA A 128 -0.09 -2.76 -14.17
N ARG A 129 -0.82 -2.68 -15.28
CA ARG A 129 -0.38 -3.24 -16.57
C ARG A 129 0.92 -2.60 -17.06
N ASN A 130 1.05 -1.28 -16.93
CA ASN A 130 2.25 -0.57 -17.35
C ASN A 130 3.45 -0.87 -16.46
N VAL A 131 3.25 -0.98 -15.14
CA VAL A 131 4.28 -1.44 -14.19
C VAL A 131 4.76 -2.84 -14.57
N ALA A 132 3.85 -3.78 -14.82
CA ALA A 132 4.21 -5.14 -15.23
C ALA A 132 4.97 -5.16 -16.58
N ALA A 133 4.56 -4.33 -17.55
CA ALA A 133 5.27 -4.19 -18.82
C ALA A 133 6.69 -3.63 -18.63
N MET A 134 6.86 -2.63 -17.76
CA MET A 134 8.18 -2.07 -17.42
C MET A 134 9.09 -3.13 -16.78
N LEU A 135 8.58 -3.92 -15.84
CA LEU A 135 9.32 -5.02 -15.22
C LEU A 135 9.76 -6.06 -16.27
N LYS A 136 8.87 -6.42 -17.19
CA LYS A 136 9.18 -7.32 -18.30
C LYS A 136 10.28 -6.76 -19.21
N ILE A 137 10.25 -5.46 -19.51
CA ILE A 137 11.32 -4.81 -20.27
C ILE A 137 12.63 -4.83 -19.48
N GLY A 138 12.60 -4.54 -18.18
CA GLY A 138 13.77 -4.58 -17.31
C GLY A 138 14.47 -5.94 -17.31
N GLN A 139 13.72 -7.05 -17.42
CA GLN A 139 14.30 -8.39 -17.54
C GLN A 139 15.08 -8.63 -18.85
N LEU A 140 14.84 -7.81 -19.88
CA LEU A 140 15.56 -7.86 -21.16
C LEU A 140 16.82 -6.99 -21.15
N LEU A 141 16.90 -6.00 -20.26
CA LEU A 141 18.07 -5.15 -20.05
C LEU A 141 19.07 -5.92 -19.18
N ARG A 142 19.81 -6.83 -19.80
CA ARG A 142 20.95 -7.51 -19.16
C ARG A 142 22.22 -6.68 -19.27
#